data_AF-A0A5C8MWE5-F1
#
_entry.id   AF-A0A5C8MWE5-F1
#
_cell.length_a   1.000
_cell.length_b   1.000
_cell.length_c   1.000
_cell.angle_alpha   90.00
_cell.angle_beta   90.00
_cell.angle_gamma   90.00
#
_symmetry.space_group_name_H-M   'P 1'
#
loop_
_entity.id
_entity.type
_entity.pdbx_description
1 polymer ?
#
loop_
_entity_poly.entity_id
_entity_poly.type
_entity_poly.pdbx_seq_one_letter_code
_entity_poly.pdbx_strand_id
1 'polypeptide(L)'
;MKKILLASAAVSLMFLAGCQNDQSEVKSTQVENGTKTKENGENEEAKSVFTRKDRQIAKEKAEKFVVLLTEFHGRSIFSDEDNNKVHKELSQKARKQKLIHSESAFANPQYTSFVERTKEDSKLILRRDRFQLGDEFEEIYYKYIDVHELRLPIKYTVKSDTSSEDVELESFIRFVKTTDGEIYILDAPMLNSVDLEKKDEDAYYDEYNRKEIQQEVKEELNIQ
;
A
#
# COMPACT_ATOMS: atom_id res chain seq x y z
N MET A 1 5.71 53.53 -34.58
CA MET A 1 4.49 53.85 -35.37
C MET A 1 4.05 52.60 -36.13
N LYS A 2 2.72 52.40 -36.27
CA LYS A 2 1.95 51.19 -36.70
C LYS A 2 1.83 50.12 -35.59
N LYS A 3 0.79 49.98 -34.75
CA LYS A 3 -0.71 50.07 -34.79
C LYS A 3 -1.44 48.90 -35.49
N ILE A 4 -2.41 48.34 -34.72
CA ILE A 4 -3.63 47.54 -35.05
C ILE A 4 -3.46 46.01 -34.88
N LEU A 5 -3.97 45.38 -33.79
CA LEU A 5 -5.37 45.05 -33.35
C LEU A 5 -5.91 43.76 -34.00
N LEU A 6 -6.04 42.68 -33.22
CA LEU A 6 -7.27 42.08 -32.62
C LEU A 6 -8.22 41.41 -33.62
N ALA A 7 -8.50 40.12 -33.40
CA ALA A 7 -9.83 39.53 -33.59
C ALA A 7 -9.99 38.23 -32.77
N SER A 8 -10.82 38.34 -31.74
CA SER A 8 -11.49 37.30 -30.97
C SER A 8 -12.56 36.57 -31.79
N ALA A 9 -12.83 35.30 -31.49
CA ALA A 9 -14.14 34.69 -31.74
C ALA A 9 -14.39 33.57 -30.73
N ALA A 10 -15.13 33.90 -29.67
CA ALA A 10 -15.85 32.94 -28.85
C ALA A 10 -17.12 32.53 -29.61
N VAL A 11 -17.44 31.23 -29.62
CA VAL A 11 -18.74 30.74 -30.07
C VAL A 11 -19.35 29.96 -28.91
N SER A 12 -20.22 30.64 -28.19
CA SER A 12 -21.25 30.02 -27.35
C SER A 12 -22.44 29.67 -28.25
N LEU A 13 -22.95 28.45 -28.12
CA LEU A 13 -24.30 28.09 -28.56
C LEU A 13 -25.09 27.69 -27.32
N MET A 14 -25.98 28.59 -26.91
CA MET A 14 -27.11 28.32 -26.02
C MET A 14 -28.34 27.92 -26.85
N PHE A 15 -29.40 27.54 -26.11
CA PHE A 15 -30.82 27.41 -26.43
C PHE A 15 -31.32 25.97 -26.57
N LEU A 16 -32.45 25.55 -25.99
CA LEU A 16 -33.30 25.92 -24.82
C LEU A 16 -34.53 24.98 -24.91
N ALA A 17 -35.08 24.56 -23.76
CA ALA A 17 -36.46 24.07 -23.52
C ALA A 17 -36.94 22.81 -24.30
N GLY A 18 -37.71 21.85 -23.77
CA GLY A 18 -38.57 21.76 -22.59
C GLY A 18 -39.85 21.03 -23.02
N CYS A 19 -40.37 20.06 -22.22
CA CYS A 19 -41.80 19.77 -22.01
C CYS A 19 -42.02 18.49 -21.19
N GLN A 20 -42.90 18.63 -20.20
CA GLN A 20 -43.39 17.65 -19.23
C GLN A 20 -44.43 16.68 -19.83
N ASN A 21 -44.56 15.46 -19.29
CA ASN A 21 -45.76 15.05 -18.51
C ASN A 21 -45.71 13.59 -18.02
N ASP A 22 -46.01 13.46 -16.71
CA ASP A 22 -46.81 12.47 -15.99
C ASP A 22 -46.85 10.98 -16.39
N GLN A 23 -46.42 10.13 -15.44
CA GLN A 23 -47.23 9.01 -14.97
C GLN A 23 -46.91 8.68 -13.51
N SER A 24 -47.95 8.59 -12.69
CA SER A 24 -47.96 8.30 -11.26
C SER A 24 -48.01 6.80 -10.93
N GLU A 25 -47.70 6.50 -9.66
CA GLU A 25 -47.86 5.23 -8.92
C GLU A 25 -46.67 4.26 -9.06
N VAL A 26 -46.03 3.78 -7.99
CA VAL A 26 -46.60 3.08 -6.84
C VAL A 26 -45.72 3.28 -5.59
N LYS A 27 -46.36 3.46 -4.42
CA LYS A 27 -45.73 3.40 -3.10
C LYS A 27 -45.11 2.01 -2.88
N SER A 28 -43.81 1.96 -2.61
CA SER A 28 -43.21 0.88 -1.84
C SER A 28 -42.40 1.49 -0.70
N THR A 29 -42.97 1.45 0.50
CA THR A 29 -42.25 1.62 1.77
C THR A 29 -41.17 0.55 1.82
N GLN A 30 -39.94 0.92 1.48
CA GLN A 30 -38.77 0.10 1.72
C GLN A 30 -37.96 0.78 2.81
N VAL A 31 -37.82 0.07 3.93
CA VAL A 31 -37.00 0.44 5.08
C VAL A 31 -35.57 0.65 4.56
N GLU A 32 -35.09 1.89 4.61
CA GLU A 32 -33.67 2.21 4.42
C GLU A 32 -32.89 1.59 5.59
N ASN A 33 -32.43 0.35 5.41
CA ASN A 33 -31.20 -0.07 6.06
C ASN A 33 -30.08 0.70 5.35
N GLY A 34 -29.76 1.88 5.89
CA GLY A 34 -28.67 2.74 5.43
C GLY A 34 -27.35 1.99 5.47
N THR A 35 -27.01 1.32 4.37
CA THR A 35 -25.65 0.87 4.13
C THR A 35 -24.90 2.14 3.73
N LYS A 36 -23.99 2.61 4.58
CA LYS A 36 -23.08 3.70 4.22
C LYS A 36 -22.21 3.20 3.07
N THR A 37 -22.60 3.53 1.84
CA THR A 37 -21.75 3.31 0.68
C THR A 37 -20.69 4.41 0.69
N LYS A 38 -19.41 4.02 0.72
CA LYS A 38 -18.28 4.94 0.54
C LYS A 38 -18.48 5.59 -0.83
N GLU A 39 -18.88 6.87 -0.87
CA GLU A 39 -18.70 7.65 -2.08
C GLU A 39 -17.20 7.59 -2.36
N ASN A 40 -16.81 7.10 -3.55
CA ASN A 40 -15.42 7.07 -3.98
C ASN A 40 -14.86 8.49 -3.82
N GLY A 41 -14.09 8.69 -2.76
CA GLY A 41 -13.61 9.98 -2.30
C GLY A 41 -12.48 10.49 -3.17
N GLU A 42 -12.69 10.59 -4.48
CA GLU A 42 -11.72 11.10 -5.45
C GLU A 42 -11.51 12.63 -5.36
N ASN A 43 -12.12 13.36 -4.41
CA ASN A 43 -12.18 14.84 -4.49
C ASN A 43 -11.83 15.60 -3.20
N GLU A 44 -10.84 15.14 -2.43
CA GLU A 44 -10.00 16.07 -1.66
C GLU A 44 -8.55 15.82 -2.08
N GLU A 45 -8.00 16.69 -2.95
CA GLU A 45 -6.57 16.70 -3.26
C GLU A 45 -5.81 17.13 -2.00
N ALA A 46 -5.60 16.20 -1.08
CA ALA A 46 -4.66 16.40 0.01
C ALA A 46 -3.29 16.69 -0.60
N LYS A 47 -2.62 17.71 -0.08
CA LYS A 47 -1.31 18.11 -0.57
C LYS A 47 -0.33 16.96 -0.31
N SER A 48 0.31 16.47 -1.37
CA SER A 48 1.35 15.45 -1.26
C SER A 48 2.42 15.81 -0.21
N VAL A 49 2.77 14.83 0.63
CA VAL A 49 3.80 14.95 1.68
C VAL A 49 5.14 14.35 1.26
N PHE A 50 5.14 13.51 0.20
CA PHE A 50 6.32 12.86 -0.34
C PHE A 50 6.95 13.67 -1.48
N THR A 51 8.09 14.27 -1.20
CA THR A 51 8.87 15.00 -2.19
C THR A 51 9.56 14.06 -3.20
N ARG A 52 10.09 14.62 -4.28
CA ARG A 52 10.94 13.86 -5.23
C ARG A 52 12.14 13.20 -4.54
N LYS A 53 12.73 13.85 -3.54
CA LYS A 53 13.85 13.30 -2.75
C LYS A 53 13.39 12.11 -1.93
N ASP A 54 12.20 12.19 -1.33
CA ASP A 54 11.63 11.10 -0.52
C ASP A 54 11.38 9.86 -1.39
N ARG A 55 10.86 10.05 -2.61
CA ARG A 55 10.65 8.97 -3.59
C ARG A 55 11.96 8.30 -4.03
N GLN A 56 13.04 9.07 -4.20
CA GLN A 56 14.38 8.52 -4.47
C GLN A 56 14.88 7.66 -3.30
N ILE A 57 14.73 8.14 -2.07
CA ILE A 57 15.08 7.38 -0.86
C ILE A 57 14.24 6.11 -0.75
N ALA A 58 12.93 6.19 -1.01
CA ALA A 58 12.03 5.04 -1.00
C ALA A 58 12.47 3.97 -2.02
N LYS A 59 12.85 4.38 -3.25
CA LYS A 59 13.34 3.45 -4.28
C LYS A 59 14.64 2.77 -3.85
N GLU A 60 15.59 3.52 -3.29
CA GLU A 60 16.84 2.94 -2.75
C GLU A 60 16.57 1.97 -1.59
N LYS A 61 15.58 2.24 -0.74
CA LYS A 61 15.17 1.33 0.33
C LYS A 61 14.48 0.07 -0.21
N ALA A 62 13.64 0.19 -1.23
CA ALA A 62 13.05 -0.96 -1.94
C ALA A 62 14.15 -1.89 -2.50
N GLU A 63 15.16 -1.31 -3.16
CA GLU A 63 16.27 -2.06 -3.72
C GLU A 63 17.10 -2.76 -2.64
N LYS A 64 17.43 -2.05 -1.55
CA LYS A 64 18.12 -2.63 -0.39
C LYS A 64 17.31 -3.72 0.30
N PHE A 65 16.00 -3.58 0.36
CA PHE A 65 15.10 -4.60 0.91
C PHE A 65 15.15 -5.88 0.08
N VAL A 66 15.06 -5.78 -1.26
CA VAL A 66 15.21 -6.94 -2.15
C VAL A 66 16.60 -7.56 -2.01
N VAL A 67 17.66 -6.75 -1.97
CA VAL A 67 19.03 -7.26 -1.73
C VAL A 67 19.12 -8.02 -0.41
N LEU A 68 18.59 -7.45 0.68
CA LEU A 68 18.56 -8.10 1.99
C LEU A 68 17.86 -9.46 1.94
N LEU A 69 16.67 -9.55 1.31
CA LEU A 69 15.97 -10.84 1.14
C LEU A 69 16.87 -11.85 0.41
N THR A 70 17.58 -11.43 -0.63
CA THR A 70 18.41 -12.33 -1.44
C THR A 70 19.61 -12.89 -0.70
N GLU A 71 20.09 -12.23 0.36
CA GLU A 71 21.14 -12.78 1.24
C GLU A 71 20.69 -14.06 1.98
N PHE A 72 19.37 -14.29 2.08
CA PHE A 72 18.79 -15.45 2.78
C PHE A 72 18.32 -16.56 1.82
N HIS A 73 18.52 -16.41 0.51
CA HIS A 73 18.18 -17.47 -0.42
C HIS A 73 18.96 -18.77 -0.11
N GLY A 74 18.26 -19.91 -0.17
CA GLY A 74 18.83 -21.23 0.04
C GLY A 74 19.04 -21.60 1.52
N ARG A 75 18.79 -20.67 2.45
CA ARG A 75 18.83 -20.96 3.89
C ARG A 75 17.72 -21.93 4.25
N SER A 76 18.08 -22.99 4.97
CA SER A 76 17.10 -23.92 5.55
C SER A 76 16.33 -23.22 6.68
N ILE A 77 15.05 -23.57 6.76
CA ILE A 77 14.10 -23.21 7.81
C ILE A 77 13.34 -24.48 8.27
N PHE A 78 13.93 -25.65 8.05
CA PHE A 78 13.28 -26.94 8.28
C PHE A 78 13.01 -27.20 9.75
N SER A 79 13.97 -26.86 10.62
CA SER A 79 13.80 -26.92 12.07
C SER A 79 13.30 -25.60 12.63
N ASP A 80 12.60 -25.66 13.78
CA ASP A 80 12.18 -24.45 14.50
C ASP A 80 13.38 -23.58 14.88
N GLU A 81 14.53 -24.19 15.20
CA GLU A 81 15.77 -23.46 15.53
C GLU A 81 16.29 -22.68 14.32
N ASP A 82 16.40 -23.34 13.15
CA ASP A 82 16.86 -22.70 11.92
C ASP A 82 15.91 -21.58 11.48
N ASN A 83 14.61 -21.85 11.53
CA ASN A 83 13.57 -20.89 11.21
C ASN A 83 13.64 -19.64 12.12
N ASN A 84 13.74 -19.84 13.44
CA ASN A 84 13.85 -18.75 14.41
C ASN A 84 15.14 -17.95 14.21
N LYS A 85 16.26 -18.61 13.89
CA LYS A 85 17.53 -17.95 13.61
C LYS A 85 17.44 -17.08 12.36
N VAL A 86 16.90 -17.62 11.26
CA VAL A 86 16.69 -16.88 10.00
C VAL A 86 15.78 -15.68 10.24
N HIS A 87 14.64 -15.88 10.89
CA HIS A 87 13.68 -14.82 11.18
C HIS A 87 14.30 -13.68 12.02
N LYS A 88 15.07 -14.04 13.07
CA LYS A 88 15.76 -13.07 13.92
C LYS A 88 16.87 -12.32 13.16
N GLU A 89 17.71 -13.02 12.40
CA GLU A 89 18.79 -12.42 11.61
C GLU A 89 18.23 -11.43 10.57
N LEU A 90 17.16 -11.82 9.86
CA LEU A 90 16.52 -11.00 8.84
C LEU A 90 15.94 -9.71 9.45
N SER A 91 15.19 -9.84 10.54
CA SER A 91 14.61 -8.70 11.27
C SER A 91 15.68 -7.76 11.83
N GLN A 92 16.75 -8.31 12.42
CA GLN A 92 17.85 -7.52 12.96
C GLN A 92 18.60 -6.74 11.87
N LYS A 93 18.87 -7.38 10.73
CA LYS A 93 19.53 -6.71 9.59
C LYS A 93 18.67 -5.59 9.02
N ALA A 94 17.37 -5.80 8.81
CA ALA A 94 16.46 -4.77 8.31
C ALA A 94 16.37 -3.56 9.23
N ARG A 95 16.24 -3.79 10.55
CA ARG A 95 16.20 -2.71 11.56
C ARG A 95 17.53 -1.96 11.66
N LYS A 96 18.66 -2.66 11.64
CA LYS A 96 19.99 -2.04 11.66
C LYS A 96 20.22 -1.14 10.44
N GLN A 97 19.70 -1.53 9.29
CA GLN A 97 19.75 -0.73 8.05
C GLN A 97 18.66 0.36 7.98
N LYS A 98 17.81 0.48 9.00
CA LYS A 98 16.66 1.40 9.02
C LYS A 98 15.75 1.25 7.80
N LEU A 99 15.54 0.01 7.32
CA LEU A 99 14.71 -0.24 6.13
C LEU A 99 13.23 -0.25 6.45
N ILE A 100 12.85 -0.97 7.52
CA ILE A 100 11.46 -1.20 7.92
C ILE A 100 11.06 -0.33 9.10
N HIS A 101 9.76 -0.05 9.22
CA HIS A 101 9.18 0.66 10.35
C HIS A 101 9.31 -0.17 11.65
N SER A 102 9.23 0.48 12.82
CA SER A 102 9.35 -0.22 14.13
C SER A 102 8.23 -1.24 14.32
N GLU A 103 7.03 -0.87 13.90
CA GLU A 103 5.82 -1.69 13.98
C GLU A 103 5.71 -2.76 12.89
N SER A 104 6.66 -2.77 11.94
CA SER A 104 6.76 -3.84 10.95
C SER A 104 7.63 -4.98 11.47
N ALA A 105 7.22 -6.21 11.14
CA ALA A 105 7.99 -7.41 11.42
C ALA A 105 7.97 -8.34 10.21
N PHE A 106 9.02 -9.16 10.05
CA PHE A 106 8.95 -10.21 9.05
C PHE A 106 7.91 -11.26 9.49
N ALA A 107 7.14 -11.76 8.52
CA ALA A 107 6.33 -12.94 8.74
C ALA A 107 7.24 -14.13 9.08
N ASN A 108 6.72 -15.07 9.86
CA ASN A 108 7.44 -16.32 10.12
C ASN A 108 7.73 -17.00 8.76
N PRO A 109 9.02 -17.18 8.39
CA PRO A 109 9.39 -17.65 7.06
C PRO A 109 8.72 -18.99 6.68
N GLN A 110 8.51 -19.87 7.66
CA GLN A 110 7.87 -21.17 7.47
C GLN A 110 6.42 -21.09 6.98
N TYR A 111 5.73 -19.97 7.21
CA TYR A 111 4.33 -19.76 6.79
C TYR A 111 4.22 -18.87 5.54
N THR A 112 5.34 -18.60 4.87
CA THR A 112 5.34 -17.86 3.61
C THR A 112 5.32 -18.78 2.39
N SER A 113 4.96 -18.21 1.24
CA SER A 113 5.02 -18.86 -0.08
C SER A 113 6.42 -18.78 -0.73
N PHE A 114 7.40 -18.18 -0.04
CA PHE A 114 8.80 -18.07 -0.48
C PHE A 114 9.64 -19.29 -0.10
N VAL A 115 9.02 -20.47 0.06
CA VAL A 115 9.68 -21.67 0.58
C VAL A 115 9.58 -22.81 -0.42
N GLU A 116 10.72 -23.42 -0.74
CA GLU A 116 10.78 -24.74 -1.38
C GLU A 116 10.70 -25.80 -0.29
N ARG A 117 9.63 -26.60 -0.30
CA ARG A 117 9.43 -27.67 0.67
C ARG A 117 9.70 -29.02 0.02
N THR A 118 10.55 -29.81 0.66
CA THR A 118 10.81 -31.21 0.33
C THR A 118 10.51 -32.08 1.55
N LYS A 119 10.59 -33.41 1.42
CA LYS A 119 10.39 -34.32 2.56
C LYS A 119 11.46 -34.17 3.65
N GLU A 120 12.65 -33.72 3.28
CA GLU A 120 13.84 -33.73 4.14
C GLU A 120 14.31 -32.32 4.53
N ASP A 121 13.80 -31.28 3.86
CA ASP A 121 14.25 -29.89 4.06
C ASP A 121 13.18 -28.88 3.60
N SER A 122 13.26 -27.66 4.11
CA SER A 122 12.50 -26.50 3.66
C SER A 122 13.43 -25.30 3.53
N LYS A 123 13.56 -24.74 2.33
CA LYS A 123 14.53 -23.67 2.02
C LYS A 123 13.87 -22.42 1.47
N LEU A 124 14.45 -21.26 1.76
CA LEU A 124 13.98 -19.99 1.20
C LEU A 124 14.35 -19.80 -0.28
N ILE A 125 13.38 -19.40 -1.10
CA ILE A 125 13.54 -19.07 -2.52
C ILE A 125 13.46 -17.56 -2.75
N LEU A 126 14.52 -16.85 -2.35
CA LEU A 126 14.60 -15.39 -2.39
C LEU A 126 15.59 -14.88 -3.43
N ARG A 127 15.65 -15.47 -4.62
CA ARG A 127 16.59 -15.04 -5.66
C ARG A 127 16.18 -13.70 -6.28
N ARG A 128 17.16 -12.91 -6.74
CA ARG A 128 16.93 -11.55 -7.28
C ARG A 128 16.03 -11.55 -8.52
N ASP A 129 16.11 -12.59 -9.34
CA ASP A 129 15.31 -12.79 -10.57
C ASP A 129 13.81 -12.97 -10.29
N ARG A 130 13.45 -13.32 -9.06
CA ARG A 130 12.06 -13.49 -8.61
C ARG A 130 11.40 -12.22 -8.09
N PHE A 131 12.05 -11.06 -8.22
CA PHE A 131 11.51 -9.77 -7.79
C PHE A 131 11.69 -8.74 -8.89
N GLN A 132 10.64 -7.99 -9.19
CA GLN A 132 10.68 -6.87 -10.12
C GLN A 132 9.99 -5.67 -9.49
N LEU A 133 10.78 -4.64 -9.17
CA LEU A 133 10.24 -3.36 -8.70
C LEU A 133 9.69 -2.59 -9.90
N GLY A 134 8.50 -2.01 -9.77
CA GLY A 134 7.96 -1.04 -10.70
C GLY A 134 8.71 0.29 -10.62
N ASP A 135 8.38 1.21 -11.53
CA ASP A 135 9.11 2.47 -11.70
C ASP A 135 8.36 3.70 -11.20
N GLU A 136 7.04 3.59 -11.08
CA GLU A 136 6.18 4.70 -10.69
C GLU A 136 5.64 4.50 -9.28
N PHE A 137 5.63 5.59 -8.50
CA PHE A 137 5.07 5.61 -7.17
C PHE A 137 3.68 6.22 -7.18
N GLU A 138 2.76 5.57 -6.49
CA GLU A 138 1.45 6.10 -6.16
C GLU A 138 1.47 6.64 -4.73
N GLU A 139 0.85 7.80 -4.48
CA GLU A 139 0.66 8.31 -3.11
C GLU A 139 -0.82 8.28 -2.78
N ILE A 140 -1.16 7.59 -1.69
CA ILE A 140 -2.52 7.44 -1.19
C ILE A 140 -2.66 8.30 0.06
N TYR A 141 -3.71 9.11 0.10
CA TYR A 141 -4.14 9.82 1.30
C TYR A 141 -5.34 9.10 1.91
N TYR A 142 -5.18 8.64 3.15
CA TYR A 142 -6.25 7.98 3.91
C TYR A 142 -7.00 9.01 4.74
N LYS A 143 -8.07 9.56 4.16
CA LYS A 143 -8.82 10.71 4.69
C LYS A 143 -9.35 10.52 6.12
N TYR A 144 -9.78 9.31 6.49
CA TYR A 144 -10.44 9.09 7.78
C TYR A 144 -9.44 8.87 8.91
N ILE A 145 -8.18 8.54 8.59
CA ILE A 145 -7.08 8.46 9.55
C ILE A 145 -6.04 9.59 9.43
N ASP A 146 -6.14 10.43 8.39
CA ASP A 146 -5.31 11.61 8.13
C ASP A 146 -3.81 11.28 8.09
N VAL A 147 -3.44 10.35 7.20
CA VAL A 147 -2.06 9.92 6.95
C VAL A 147 -1.83 9.62 5.48
N HIS A 148 -0.57 9.72 5.04
CA HIS A 148 -0.17 9.40 3.68
C HIS A 148 0.64 8.09 3.60
N GLU A 149 0.44 7.34 2.53
CA GLU A 149 1.24 6.18 2.17
C GLU A 149 1.75 6.31 0.74
N LEU A 150 3.03 5.99 0.55
CA LEU A 150 3.64 5.93 -0.77
C LEU A 150 3.78 4.45 -1.17
N ARG A 151 3.21 4.06 -2.30
CA ARG A 151 3.19 2.68 -2.81
C ARG A 151 4.10 2.55 -4.02
N LEU A 152 5.03 1.59 -3.98
CA LEU A 152 5.84 1.18 -5.14
C LEU A 152 5.37 -0.21 -5.60
N PRO A 153 4.91 -0.38 -6.84
CA PRO A 153 4.53 -1.70 -7.35
C PRO A 153 5.70 -2.68 -7.26
N ILE A 154 5.41 -3.93 -6.92
CA ILE A 154 6.36 -5.04 -6.97
C ILE A 154 5.68 -6.29 -7.54
N LYS A 155 6.31 -6.88 -8.55
CA LYS A 155 6.00 -8.25 -8.99
C LYS A 155 6.98 -9.21 -8.35
N TYR A 156 6.49 -10.37 -7.95
CA TYR A 156 7.35 -11.40 -7.37
C TYR A 156 6.84 -12.81 -7.62
N THR A 157 7.77 -13.75 -7.67
CA THR A 157 7.47 -15.15 -8.00
C THR A 157 7.59 -16.05 -6.77
N VAL A 158 6.52 -16.77 -6.44
CA VAL A 158 6.43 -17.68 -5.29
C VAL A 158 6.14 -19.11 -5.73
N LYS A 159 6.30 -20.07 -4.82
CA LYS A 159 5.83 -21.44 -5.07
C LYS A 159 4.33 -21.49 -4.92
N SER A 160 3.65 -22.15 -5.86
CA SER A 160 2.25 -22.46 -5.73
C SER A 160 2.03 -23.55 -4.68
N ASP A 161 1.00 -23.39 -3.85
CA ASP A 161 0.56 -24.43 -2.92
C ASP A 161 -0.30 -25.49 -3.63
N THR A 162 -0.74 -25.22 -4.87
CA THR A 162 -1.72 -26.06 -5.60
C THR A 162 -1.23 -26.56 -6.95
N SER A 163 -0.07 -26.10 -7.44
CA SER A 163 0.51 -26.52 -8.72
C SER A 163 2.02 -26.70 -8.64
N SER A 164 2.59 -27.42 -9.60
CA SER A 164 4.05 -27.59 -9.74
C SER A 164 4.74 -26.35 -10.34
N GLU A 165 3.95 -25.39 -10.82
CA GLU A 165 4.44 -24.19 -11.47
C GLU A 165 4.61 -23.05 -10.45
N ASP A 166 5.61 -22.22 -10.68
CA ASP A 166 5.75 -20.99 -9.92
C ASP A 166 4.64 -19.99 -10.31
N VAL A 167 4.22 -19.16 -9.37
CA VAL A 167 3.16 -18.15 -9.58
C VAL A 167 3.76 -16.75 -9.46
N GLU A 168 3.51 -15.90 -10.46
CA GLU A 168 3.77 -14.47 -10.37
C GLU A 168 2.62 -13.78 -9.63
N LEU A 169 2.97 -12.98 -8.63
CA LEU A 169 2.06 -12.17 -7.84
C LEU A 169 2.43 -10.70 -7.99
N GLU A 170 1.43 -9.84 -7.92
CA GLU A 170 1.59 -8.39 -7.91
C GLU A 170 1.17 -7.84 -6.54
N SER A 171 1.93 -6.87 -6.04
CA SER A 171 1.65 -6.18 -4.77
C SER A 171 2.36 -4.83 -4.75
N PHE A 172 2.50 -4.24 -3.56
CA PHE A 172 3.21 -2.99 -3.34
C PHE A 172 4.21 -3.14 -2.20
N ILE A 173 5.33 -2.42 -2.29
CA ILE A 173 6.09 -1.99 -1.13
C ILE A 173 5.47 -0.67 -0.67
N ARG A 174 4.92 -0.67 0.53
CA ARG A 174 4.23 0.46 1.15
C ARG A 174 5.19 1.20 2.06
N PHE A 175 5.30 2.51 1.87
CA PHE A 175 6.19 3.38 2.62
C PHE A 175 5.38 4.42 3.39
N VAL A 176 5.88 4.73 4.58
CA VAL A 176 5.38 5.85 5.38
C VAL A 176 6.51 6.84 5.64
N LYS A 177 6.11 8.09 5.87
CA LYS A 177 7.01 9.16 6.32
C LYS A 177 6.71 9.45 7.79
N THR A 178 7.70 9.28 8.65
CA THR A 178 7.55 9.58 10.06
C THR A 178 7.55 11.08 10.31
N THR A 179 7.09 11.52 11.48
CA THR A 179 6.99 12.96 11.84
C THR A 179 8.34 13.69 11.85
N ASP A 180 9.44 12.96 12.04
CA ASP A 180 10.82 13.46 11.93
C ASP A 180 11.33 13.54 10.47
N GLY A 181 10.51 13.11 9.51
CA GLY A 181 10.78 13.17 8.08
C GLY A 181 11.52 11.96 7.50
N GLU A 182 11.76 10.91 8.29
CA GLU A 182 12.37 9.67 7.81
C GLU A 182 11.37 8.81 7.03
N ILE A 183 11.87 8.03 6.06
CA ILE A 183 11.04 7.16 5.21
C ILE A 183 11.31 5.71 5.57
N TYR A 184 10.27 4.93 5.86
CA TYR A 184 10.39 3.51 6.19
C TYR A 184 9.44 2.66 5.37
N ILE A 185 9.83 1.42 5.09
CA ILE A 185 8.91 0.40 4.58
C ILE A 185 7.97 0.02 5.73
N LEU A 186 6.68 0.32 5.57
CA LEU A 186 5.64 -0.13 6.47
C LEU A 186 5.25 -1.57 6.15
N ASP A 187 5.06 -1.89 4.88
CA ASP A 187 4.62 -3.20 4.44
C ASP A 187 5.26 -3.58 3.09
N ALA A 188 5.46 -4.87 2.88
CA ALA A 188 6.05 -5.44 1.67
C ALA A 188 5.83 -6.96 1.68
N PRO A 189 6.03 -7.68 0.56
CA PRO A 189 6.08 -9.13 0.59
C PRO A 189 7.04 -9.64 1.68
N MET A 190 6.56 -10.58 2.50
CA MET A 190 7.22 -11.11 3.72
C MET A 190 7.23 -10.21 4.97
N LEU A 191 6.64 -9.02 4.92
CA LEU A 191 6.39 -8.21 6.12
C LEU A 191 4.94 -8.36 6.57
N ASN A 192 4.75 -8.24 7.88
CA ASN A 192 3.46 -8.05 8.53
C ASN A 192 3.51 -6.69 9.21
N SER A 193 2.46 -5.91 9.02
CA SER A 193 2.33 -4.58 9.61
C SER A 193 0.86 -4.17 9.71
N VAL A 194 0.63 -2.95 10.20
CA VAL A 194 -0.68 -2.30 10.19
C VAL A 194 -1.13 -2.08 8.76
N ASP A 195 -2.38 -2.44 8.47
CA ASP A 195 -3.03 -2.16 7.20
C ASP A 195 -3.77 -0.81 7.29
N LEU A 196 -3.14 0.25 6.76
CA LEU A 196 -3.67 1.60 6.81
C LEU A 196 -5.01 1.73 6.07
N GLU A 197 -5.20 0.98 4.99
CA GLU A 197 -6.44 0.97 4.23
C GLU A 197 -7.61 0.42 5.07
N LYS A 198 -7.35 -0.67 5.80
CA LYS A 198 -8.32 -1.21 6.75
C LYS A 198 -8.58 -0.26 7.91
N LYS A 199 -7.55 0.38 8.48
CA LYS A 199 -7.73 1.39 9.54
C LYS A 199 -8.55 2.59 9.06
N ASP A 200 -8.36 3.03 7.82
CA ASP A 200 -9.19 4.06 7.18
C ASP A 200 -10.65 3.61 7.01
N GLU A 201 -10.86 2.36 6.60
CA GLU A 201 -12.19 1.76 6.47
C GLU A 201 -12.90 1.65 7.83
N ASP A 202 -12.21 1.16 8.87
CA ASP A 202 -12.73 1.09 10.23
C ASP A 202 -13.12 2.49 10.73
N ALA A 203 -12.27 3.51 10.49
CA ALA A 203 -12.53 4.90 10.83
C ALA A 203 -13.67 5.56 10.01
N TYR A 204 -13.92 5.07 8.79
CA TYR A 204 -15.05 5.49 7.97
C TYR A 204 -16.36 4.98 8.57
N TYR A 205 -16.45 3.69 8.90
CA TYR A 205 -17.66 3.06 9.40
C TYR A 205 -17.95 3.39 10.88
N ASP A 206 -16.91 3.46 11.71
CA ASP A 206 -17.02 3.79 13.14
C ASP A 206 -16.73 5.28 13.40
N GLU A 207 -17.69 6.13 13.04
CA GLU A 207 -17.56 7.58 13.23
C GLU A 207 -17.43 7.99 14.70
N TYR A 208 -17.97 7.17 15.61
CA TYR A 208 -17.93 7.44 17.04
C TYR A 208 -16.50 7.26 17.59
N ASN A 209 -15.81 6.19 17.18
CA ASN A 209 -14.44 5.91 17.60
C ASN A 209 -13.36 6.45 16.63
N ARG A 210 -13.72 7.12 15.53
CA ARG A 210 -12.78 7.65 14.53
C ARG A 210 -11.58 8.39 15.13
N LYS A 211 -11.81 9.26 16.12
CA LYS A 211 -10.73 10.03 16.75
C LYS A 211 -9.74 9.16 17.52
N GLU A 212 -10.25 8.10 18.15
CA GLU A 212 -9.42 7.11 18.85
C GLU A 212 -8.59 6.33 17.82
N ILE A 213 -9.21 5.85 16.74
CA ILE A 213 -8.51 5.15 15.65
C ILE A 213 -7.43 6.05 15.01
N GLN A 214 -7.74 7.33 14.76
CA GLN A 214 -6.78 8.33 14.28
C GLN A 214 -5.59 8.48 15.24
N GLN A 215 -5.88 8.57 16.55
CA GLN A 215 -4.85 8.75 17.56
C GLN A 215 -3.98 7.49 17.69
N GLU A 216 -4.56 6.30 17.68
CA GLU A 216 -3.82 5.03 17.65
C GLU A 216 -2.84 4.99 16.47
N VAL A 217 -3.31 5.26 15.25
CA VAL A 217 -2.45 5.26 14.05
C VAL A 217 -1.30 6.27 14.21
N LYS A 218 -1.58 7.48 14.70
CA LYS A 218 -0.57 8.54 14.85
C LYS A 218 0.41 8.26 16.00
N GLU A 219 -0.04 7.66 17.10
CA GLU A 219 0.81 7.34 18.25
C GLU A 219 1.65 6.08 18.02
N GLU A 220 1.06 5.03 17.43
CA GLU A 220 1.76 3.76 17.16
C GLU A 220 2.74 3.90 16.00
N LEU A 221 2.36 4.60 14.94
CA LEU A 221 3.20 4.71 13.74
C LEU A 221 4.03 5.99 13.70
N ASN A 222 3.65 7.06 14.40
CA ASN A 222 4.34 8.34 14.36
C ASN A 222 4.56 8.86 12.92
N ILE A 223 3.51 8.82 12.10
CA ILE A 223 3.54 9.13 10.65
C ILE A 223 2.82 10.43 10.28
N GLN A 224 3.19 10.99 9.12
CA GLN A 224 2.59 12.18 8.48
C GLN A 224 1.58 11.79 7.39
#